data_AF-A0A8J8J6L9-F1
#
_entry.id   AF-A0A8J8J6L9-F1
#
_cell.length_a   1.000
_cell.length_b   1.000
_cell.length_c   1.000
_cell.angle_alpha   90.00
_cell.angle_beta   90.00
_cell.angle_gamma   90.00
#
_symmetry.space_group_name_H-M   'P 1'
#
loop_
_entity.id
_entity.type
_entity.pdbx_description
1 polymer ?
#
loop_
_entity_poly.entity_id
_entity_poly.type
_entity_poly.pdbx_seq_one_letter_code
_entity_poly.pdbx_strand_id
1 'polypeptide(L)'
;MRRYLLICSLMLMIIVIPSFASASSGVGGYVSLTYISSRYNPYIHYRVSHGDKPDWITTSLMIYNYSGVLYIIKTYNDTVIRFNFSDENNGYILSHVQIELSNVTVMTVLPKGVRPPVFWNESEVLSAKTEKSHDPDFKDWTWYVFRLRKVTITGSYLIREADMQVVKNGKAYGHTMLFDNLLHPLEKGSTFSKYPFSTVVGRVMVDNKNPKRWKNITYYPPLKTVVTDRYSFNLTQPFGKGYPIEIVQMATLIYTFDASDGKLVFTPNGGSDLWAVGVLSTSFSDEYALYQVEVKHDDFYAVGLVLKSFKTGVKKSNTVSFHRPDVKTAYVFYGALVVLLVTAGISKVKKPGR
;
A
#
# COMPACT_ATOMS: atom_id res chain seq x y z
N MET A 1 -32.40 24.35 41.92
CA MET A 1 -31.10 24.84 41.38
C MET A 1 -30.19 23.72 40.86
N ARG A 2 -29.87 22.67 41.63
CA ARG A 2 -28.97 21.57 41.19
C ARG A 2 -29.36 20.88 39.86
N ARG A 3 -30.67 20.69 39.59
CA ARG A 3 -31.16 20.05 38.36
C ARG A 3 -30.94 20.90 37.09
N TYR A 4 -31.08 22.23 37.19
CA TYR A 4 -30.93 23.14 36.03
C TYR A 4 -29.46 23.34 35.62
N LEU A 5 -28.54 23.31 36.59
CA LEU A 5 -27.09 23.37 36.34
C LEU A 5 -26.57 22.12 35.62
N LEU A 6 -27.12 20.94 35.97
CA LEU A 6 -26.77 19.68 35.31
C LEU A 6 -27.28 19.65 33.86
N ILE A 7 -28.49 20.16 33.62
CA ILE A 7 -29.10 20.22 32.28
C ILE A 7 -28.35 21.20 31.37
N CYS A 8 -27.94 22.38 31.87
CA CYS A 8 -27.10 23.31 31.11
C CYS A 8 -25.72 22.73 30.79
N SER A 9 -25.09 22.00 31.73
CA SER A 9 -23.82 21.30 31.50
C SER A 9 -23.95 20.20 30.44
N LEU A 10 -25.06 19.45 30.45
CA LEU A 10 -25.32 18.41 29.45
C LEU A 10 -25.56 19.01 28.06
N MET A 11 -26.34 20.09 27.97
CA MET A 11 -26.60 20.81 26.72
C MET A 11 -25.33 21.42 26.13
N LEU A 12 -24.43 21.97 26.95
CA LEU A 12 -23.14 22.51 26.47
C LEU A 12 -22.24 21.40 25.92
N MET A 13 -22.25 20.20 26.51
CA MET A 13 -21.53 19.03 25.98
C MET A 13 -22.12 18.57 24.64
N ILE A 14 -23.45 18.53 24.49
CA ILE A 14 -24.12 18.11 23.25
C ILE A 14 -23.86 19.09 22.09
N ILE A 15 -23.64 20.37 22.37
CA ILE A 15 -23.37 21.39 21.34
C ILE A 15 -21.89 21.42 20.92
N VAL A 16 -20.96 20.94 21.77
CA VAL A 16 -19.51 20.91 21.45
C VAL A 16 -19.10 19.63 20.71
N ILE A 17 -19.86 18.54 20.84
CA ILE A 17 -19.53 17.25 20.22
C ILE A 17 -19.76 17.17 18.67
N PRO A 18 -20.64 17.93 17.99
CA PRO A 18 -20.80 17.77 16.55
C PRO A 18 -19.70 18.44 15.72
N SER A 19 -18.89 19.32 16.33
CA SER A 19 -17.86 20.11 15.62
C SER A 19 -16.54 19.37 15.38
N PHE A 20 -16.44 18.10 15.81
CA PHE A 20 -15.28 17.23 15.55
C PHE A 20 -15.53 16.19 14.45
N ALA A 21 -16.71 16.20 13.81
CA ALA A 21 -17.10 15.20 12.80
C ALA A 21 -16.60 15.49 11.37
N SER A 22 -15.64 16.40 11.19
CA SER A 22 -15.04 16.69 9.87
C SER A 22 -13.50 16.63 9.89
N ALA A 23 -12.96 15.61 10.54
CA ALA A 23 -11.60 15.16 10.28
C ALA A 23 -11.65 14.12 9.15
N SER A 24 -11.17 14.48 7.95
CA SER A 24 -10.89 13.49 6.91
C SER A 24 -9.87 12.50 7.47
N SER A 25 -10.30 11.28 7.77
CA SER A 25 -9.49 10.22 8.37
C SER A 25 -8.65 9.43 7.37
N GLY A 26 -8.59 9.85 6.10
CA GLY A 26 -7.88 9.13 5.05
C GLY A 26 -6.37 9.33 5.09
N VAL A 27 -5.60 8.28 5.38
CA VAL A 27 -4.18 8.15 4.98
C VAL A 27 -3.20 9.15 5.62
N GLY A 28 -3.07 9.15 6.97
CA GLY A 28 -1.89 9.66 7.72
C GLY A 28 -1.28 11.02 7.34
N GLY A 29 -1.94 11.85 6.52
CA GLY A 29 -1.36 13.02 5.87
C GLY A 29 -0.29 12.72 4.80
N TYR A 30 -0.17 11.53 4.22
CA TYR A 30 0.88 11.24 3.22
C TYR A 30 0.56 11.85 1.85
N VAL A 31 1.57 12.48 1.24
CA VAL A 31 1.52 13.02 -0.14
C VAL A 31 2.29 12.12 -1.11
N SER A 32 3.28 11.36 -0.62
CA SER A 32 3.95 10.37 -1.46
C SER A 32 4.55 9.23 -0.64
N LEU A 33 4.54 8.02 -1.21
CA LEU A 33 5.29 6.86 -0.74
C LEU A 33 6.19 6.35 -1.86
N THR A 34 7.44 6.01 -1.54
CA THR A 34 8.38 5.39 -2.47
C THR A 34 8.87 4.07 -1.90
N TYR A 35 8.69 3.01 -2.67
CA TYR A 35 9.11 1.66 -2.36
C TYR A 35 10.23 1.19 -3.30
N ILE A 36 11.06 0.27 -2.83
CA ILE A 36 12.18 -0.29 -3.60
C ILE A 36 12.39 -1.78 -3.29
N SER A 37 12.80 -2.53 -4.31
CA SER A 37 13.49 -3.81 -4.21
C SER A 37 14.80 -3.69 -4.93
N SER A 38 15.91 -3.87 -4.21
CA SER A 38 17.23 -3.51 -4.70
C SER A 38 18.09 -4.69 -5.11
N ARG A 39 18.90 -4.48 -6.15
CA ARG A 39 19.93 -5.41 -6.58
C ARG A 39 21.10 -5.41 -5.60
N TYR A 40 21.69 -6.59 -5.37
CA TYR A 40 22.88 -6.73 -4.54
C TYR A 40 23.82 -7.80 -5.09
N ASN A 41 24.91 -7.36 -5.74
CA ASN A 41 25.86 -8.26 -6.42
C ASN A 41 26.42 -9.39 -5.52
N PRO A 42 26.74 -9.18 -4.23
CA PRO A 42 27.19 -10.29 -3.38
C PRO A 42 26.16 -11.41 -3.22
N TYR A 43 24.87 -11.08 -3.21
CA TYR A 43 23.81 -12.09 -3.23
C TYR A 43 23.77 -12.84 -4.56
N ILE A 44 23.85 -12.11 -5.68
CA ILE A 44 23.87 -12.72 -7.01
C ILE A 44 25.05 -13.70 -7.14
N HIS A 45 26.26 -13.28 -6.74
CA HIS A 45 27.43 -14.15 -6.76
C HIS A 45 27.25 -15.38 -5.88
N TYR A 46 26.66 -15.22 -4.69
CA TYR A 46 26.34 -16.33 -3.80
C TYR A 46 25.36 -17.31 -4.46
N ARG A 47 24.24 -16.84 -5.03
CA ARG A 47 23.24 -17.71 -5.68
C ARG A 47 23.81 -18.43 -6.90
N VAL A 48 24.58 -17.73 -7.73
CA VAL A 48 25.27 -18.33 -8.89
C VAL A 48 26.29 -19.38 -8.47
N SER A 49 27.04 -19.15 -7.39
CA SER A 49 28.00 -20.16 -6.88
C SER A 49 27.30 -21.41 -6.32
N HIS A 50 26.00 -21.32 -6.03
CA HIS A 50 25.15 -22.44 -5.61
C HIS A 50 24.33 -23.04 -6.76
N GLY A 51 24.62 -22.66 -8.01
CA GLY A 51 24.04 -23.28 -9.21
C GLY A 51 22.83 -22.55 -9.80
N ASP A 52 22.39 -21.43 -9.23
CA ASP A 52 21.30 -20.65 -9.82
C ASP A 52 21.75 -19.97 -11.12
N LYS A 53 20.86 -19.95 -12.11
CA LYS A 53 21.09 -19.19 -13.34
C LYS A 53 20.88 -17.69 -13.06
N PRO A 54 21.73 -16.79 -13.59
CA PRO A 54 21.52 -15.34 -13.44
C PRO A 54 20.11 -14.87 -13.85
N ASP A 55 19.52 -15.48 -14.89
CA ASP A 55 18.19 -15.16 -15.39
C ASP A 55 17.03 -15.56 -14.44
N TRP A 56 17.33 -16.23 -13.32
CA TRP A 56 16.38 -16.60 -12.26
C TRP A 56 16.45 -15.66 -11.06
N ILE A 57 17.51 -14.86 -10.95
CA ILE A 57 17.73 -13.96 -9.81
C ILE A 57 17.21 -12.58 -10.23
N THR A 58 16.02 -12.24 -9.75
CA THR A 58 15.31 -11.01 -10.14
C THR A 58 14.83 -10.26 -8.91
N THR A 59 14.87 -8.92 -8.96
CA THR A 59 14.28 -8.08 -7.90
C THR A 59 12.76 -7.99 -8.01
N SER A 60 12.21 -8.22 -9.21
CA SER A 60 10.77 -8.40 -9.41
C SER A 60 10.45 -9.31 -10.59
N LEU A 61 9.35 -10.03 -10.45
CA LEU A 61 8.66 -10.76 -11.50
C LEU A 61 7.21 -10.29 -11.53
N MET A 62 6.77 -9.71 -12.65
CA MET A 62 5.42 -9.14 -12.80
C MET A 62 4.67 -9.76 -13.97
N ILE A 63 3.36 -9.97 -13.83
CA ILE A 63 2.45 -10.19 -14.94
C ILE A 63 1.64 -8.91 -15.19
N TYR A 64 1.89 -8.25 -16.31
CA TYR A 64 1.29 -6.97 -16.67
C TYR A 64 0.32 -7.12 -17.83
N ASN A 65 -0.92 -6.64 -17.67
CA ASN A 65 -1.90 -6.53 -18.73
C ASN A 65 -1.81 -5.15 -19.38
N TYR A 66 -1.35 -5.13 -20.64
CA TYR A 66 -1.36 -3.94 -21.47
C TYR A 66 -2.16 -4.18 -22.74
N SER A 67 -3.22 -3.38 -22.93
CA SER A 67 -4.10 -3.47 -24.09
C SER A 67 -4.64 -4.88 -24.33
N GLY A 68 -4.95 -5.61 -23.25
CA GLY A 68 -5.45 -6.98 -23.29
C GLY A 68 -4.37 -8.05 -23.46
N VAL A 69 -3.10 -7.70 -23.64
CA VAL A 69 -2.01 -8.67 -23.73
C VAL A 69 -1.32 -8.82 -22.38
N LEU A 70 -1.11 -10.06 -21.95
CA LEU A 70 -0.34 -10.36 -20.75
C LEU A 70 1.16 -10.43 -21.08
N TYR A 71 1.94 -9.72 -20.27
CA TYR A 71 3.39 -9.67 -20.33
C TYR A 71 4.01 -10.20 -19.06
N ILE A 72 4.99 -11.10 -19.18
CA ILE A 72 5.88 -11.48 -18.08
C ILE A 72 7.05 -10.49 -18.10
N ILE A 73 7.24 -9.77 -17.00
CA ILE A 73 8.31 -8.78 -16.85
C ILE A 73 9.25 -9.24 -15.74
N LYS A 74 10.52 -9.45 -16.08
CA LYS A 74 11.59 -9.79 -15.14
C LYS A 74 12.55 -8.62 -15.00
N THR A 75 12.83 -8.21 -13.77
CA THR A 75 13.74 -7.10 -13.47
C THR A 75 15.01 -7.61 -12.80
N TYR A 76 16.17 -7.30 -13.37
CA TYR A 76 17.49 -7.78 -12.90
C TYR A 76 18.32 -6.71 -12.20
N ASN A 77 17.78 -5.49 -12.07
CA ASN A 77 18.36 -4.43 -11.27
C ASN A 77 17.28 -3.85 -10.33
N ASP A 78 17.40 -2.61 -9.87
CA ASP A 78 16.42 -2.04 -8.95
C ASP A 78 15.00 -1.95 -9.55
N THR A 79 14.01 -2.30 -8.72
CA THR A 79 12.58 -2.04 -8.93
C THR A 79 12.16 -0.91 -8.00
N VAL A 80 11.63 0.19 -8.53
CA VAL A 80 11.18 1.34 -7.72
C VAL A 80 9.73 1.67 -8.02
N ILE A 81 8.89 1.78 -6.99
CA ILE A 81 7.48 2.12 -7.13
C ILE A 81 7.18 3.38 -6.34
N ARG A 82 6.62 4.39 -7.01
CA ARG A 82 6.23 5.66 -6.40
C ARG A 82 4.72 5.82 -6.47
N PHE A 83 4.14 6.17 -5.34
CA PHE A 83 2.75 6.57 -5.19
C PHE A 83 2.74 8.04 -4.80
N ASN A 84 2.04 8.86 -5.57
CA ASN A 84 1.77 10.26 -5.23
C ASN A 84 0.27 10.41 -5.02
N PHE A 85 -0.11 11.06 -3.92
CA PHE A 85 -1.49 11.20 -3.51
C PHE A 85 -1.95 12.64 -3.62
N SER A 86 -3.20 12.80 -4.03
CA SER A 86 -3.93 14.06 -3.97
C SER A 86 -5.35 13.76 -3.50
N ASP A 87 -5.86 14.58 -2.59
CA ASP A 87 -7.24 14.49 -2.13
C ASP A 87 -8.18 14.80 -3.31
N GLU A 88 -9.14 13.91 -3.57
CA GLU A 88 -10.29 14.23 -4.42
C GLU A 88 -11.47 14.63 -3.53
N ASN A 89 -12.25 15.61 -4.00
CA ASN A 89 -13.52 15.94 -3.35
C ASN A 89 -14.40 14.66 -3.33
N ASN A 90 -15.10 14.42 -2.21
CA ASN A 90 -16.05 13.32 -1.98
C ASN A 90 -15.51 12.01 -1.35
N GLY A 91 -14.45 12.07 -0.53
CA GLY A 91 -14.02 10.92 0.28
C GLY A 91 -13.22 9.87 -0.50
N TYR A 92 -12.51 10.32 -1.53
CA TYR A 92 -11.59 9.51 -2.32
C TYR A 92 -10.22 10.17 -2.36
N ILE A 93 -9.18 9.36 -2.40
CA ILE A 93 -7.80 9.78 -2.61
C ILE A 93 -7.40 9.32 -4.01
N LEU A 94 -7.00 10.26 -4.86
CA LEU A 94 -6.40 9.94 -6.15
C LEU A 94 -4.95 9.55 -5.93
N SER A 95 -4.59 8.35 -6.40
CA SER A 95 -3.22 7.87 -6.39
C SER A 95 -2.67 7.81 -7.81
N HIS A 96 -1.54 8.47 -8.03
CA HIS A 96 -0.72 8.34 -9.23
C HIS A 96 0.46 7.42 -8.95
N VAL A 97 0.56 6.36 -9.75
CA VAL A 97 1.61 5.35 -9.61
C VAL A 97 2.59 5.44 -10.77
N GLN A 98 3.87 5.32 -10.42
CA GLN A 98 4.96 5.13 -11.36
C GLN A 98 5.84 3.97 -10.90
N ILE A 99 5.88 2.91 -11.70
CA ILE A 99 6.74 1.74 -11.53
C ILE A 99 7.92 1.89 -12.49
N GLU A 100 9.13 1.98 -11.96
CA GLU A 100 10.36 2.03 -12.73
C GLU A 100 11.15 0.74 -12.54
N LEU A 101 11.41 0.06 -13.66
CA LEU A 101 12.12 -1.21 -13.71
C LEU A 101 13.40 -1.01 -14.53
N SER A 102 14.54 -1.45 -14.01
CA SER A 102 15.84 -1.29 -14.66
C SER A 102 16.46 -2.63 -15.02
N ASN A 103 17.08 -2.72 -16.20
CA ASN A 103 17.58 -3.95 -16.81
C ASN A 103 16.51 -5.04 -16.82
N VAL A 104 15.65 -4.99 -17.83
CA VAL A 104 14.35 -5.69 -17.82
C VAL A 104 14.29 -6.66 -19.00
N THR A 105 13.70 -7.83 -18.77
CA THR A 105 13.23 -8.70 -19.85
C THR A 105 11.71 -8.72 -19.85
N VAL A 106 11.11 -8.29 -20.95
CA VAL A 106 9.67 -8.32 -21.20
C VAL A 106 9.38 -9.45 -22.16
N MET A 107 8.46 -10.34 -21.79
CA MET A 107 8.10 -11.51 -22.57
C MET A 107 6.60 -11.58 -22.75
N THR A 108 6.16 -12.06 -23.91
CA THR A 108 4.76 -12.44 -24.12
C THR A 108 4.66 -13.56 -25.14
N VAL A 109 3.56 -14.29 -25.12
CA VAL A 109 3.30 -15.42 -26.01
C VAL A 109 1.99 -15.15 -26.73
N LEU A 110 2.01 -15.09 -28.06
CA LEU A 110 0.86 -14.70 -28.87
C LEU A 110 0.66 -15.65 -30.06
N PRO A 111 -0.57 -15.79 -30.59
CA PRO A 111 -0.79 -16.56 -31.81
C PRO A 111 0.03 -16.02 -32.99
N LYS A 112 0.39 -16.90 -33.92
CA LYS A 112 1.12 -16.53 -35.14
C LYS A 112 0.42 -15.40 -35.88
N GLY A 113 1.20 -14.38 -36.26
CA GLY A 113 0.71 -13.19 -36.98
C GLY A 113 0.24 -12.05 -36.09
N VAL A 114 0.02 -12.27 -34.79
CA VAL A 114 -0.32 -11.22 -33.84
C VAL A 114 0.95 -10.55 -33.31
N ARG A 115 1.06 -9.23 -33.44
CA ARG A 115 2.19 -8.46 -32.90
C ARG A 115 1.88 -7.96 -31.48
N PRO A 116 2.87 -7.97 -30.57
CA PRO A 116 2.68 -7.44 -29.22
C PRO A 116 2.50 -5.92 -29.23
N PRO A 117 1.48 -5.37 -28.55
CA PRO A 117 1.35 -3.92 -28.36
C PRO A 117 2.47 -3.40 -27.45
N VAL A 118 3.18 -2.36 -27.89
CA VAL A 118 4.33 -1.79 -27.19
C VAL A 118 3.86 -0.77 -26.14
N PHE A 119 4.34 -0.91 -24.90
CA PHE A 119 4.12 0.04 -23.80
C PHE A 119 5.41 0.68 -23.27
N TRP A 120 6.55 0.25 -23.79
CA TRP A 120 7.87 0.77 -23.43
C TRP A 120 8.36 1.75 -24.49
N ASN A 121 9.39 2.52 -24.14
CA ASN A 121 10.09 3.35 -25.09
C ASN A 121 11.01 2.47 -25.96
N GLU A 122 10.87 2.55 -27.29
CA GLU A 122 11.67 1.76 -28.22
C GLU A 122 13.18 2.05 -28.12
N SER A 123 13.58 3.27 -27.70
CA SER A 123 15.00 3.60 -27.49
C SER A 123 15.66 2.83 -26.34
N GLU A 124 14.85 2.25 -25.45
CA GLU A 124 15.32 1.44 -24.32
C GLU A 124 15.60 -0.01 -24.74
N VAL A 125 15.16 -0.44 -25.93
CA VAL A 125 15.34 -1.81 -26.40
C VAL A 125 16.81 -2.07 -26.73
N LEU A 126 17.38 -3.08 -26.07
CA LEU A 126 18.72 -3.59 -26.31
C LEU A 126 18.70 -4.73 -27.32
N SER A 127 17.69 -5.60 -27.23
CA SER A 127 17.46 -6.65 -28.21
C SER A 127 16.01 -7.11 -28.21
N ALA A 128 15.56 -7.60 -29.36
CA ALA A 128 14.28 -8.25 -29.55
C ALA A 128 14.52 -9.57 -30.28
N LYS A 129 13.96 -10.66 -29.75
CA LYS A 129 14.00 -11.97 -30.39
C LYS A 129 12.61 -12.59 -30.38
N THR A 130 12.39 -13.45 -31.37
CA THR A 130 11.21 -14.31 -31.42
C THR A 130 11.65 -15.76 -31.34
N GLU A 131 10.91 -16.54 -30.56
CA GLU A 131 11.14 -17.96 -30.38
C GLU A 131 9.87 -18.72 -30.76
N LYS A 132 10.03 -19.92 -31.32
CA LYS A 132 8.88 -20.81 -31.51
C LYS A 132 8.44 -21.34 -30.16
N SER A 133 7.14 -21.55 -29.99
CA SER A 133 6.65 -22.18 -28.76
C SER A 133 7.34 -23.52 -28.50
N HIS A 134 7.79 -23.68 -27.26
CA HIS A 134 8.30 -24.96 -26.74
C HIS A 134 7.17 -25.87 -26.26
N ASP A 135 5.93 -25.36 -26.21
CA ASP A 135 4.75 -26.12 -25.80
C ASP A 135 4.10 -26.79 -27.03
N PRO A 136 4.00 -28.14 -27.05
CA PRO A 136 3.38 -28.89 -28.13
C PRO A 136 1.93 -28.48 -28.43
N ASP A 137 1.19 -28.01 -27.42
CA ASP A 137 -0.19 -27.57 -27.57
C ASP A 137 -0.27 -26.18 -28.20
N PHE A 138 0.81 -25.41 -28.20
CA PHE A 138 0.85 -24.04 -28.70
C PHE A 138 1.91 -23.84 -29.78
N LYS A 139 2.19 -24.87 -30.60
CA LYS A 139 3.19 -24.82 -31.69
C LYS A 139 3.02 -23.65 -32.65
N ASP A 140 1.79 -23.20 -32.87
CA ASP A 140 1.45 -22.05 -33.73
C ASP A 140 1.51 -20.71 -33.00
N TRP A 141 2.12 -20.65 -31.82
CA TRP A 141 2.32 -19.43 -31.06
C TRP A 141 3.78 -19.01 -31.10
N THR A 142 3.97 -17.69 -31.09
CA THR A 142 5.28 -17.04 -31.10
C THR A 142 5.56 -16.47 -29.73
N TRP A 143 6.73 -16.76 -29.21
CA TRP A 143 7.26 -16.17 -28.00
C TRP A 143 8.06 -14.93 -28.37
N TYR A 144 7.70 -13.80 -27.80
CA TYR A 144 8.38 -12.53 -27.99
C TYR A 144 9.19 -12.24 -26.74
N VAL A 145 10.49 -11.96 -26.90
CA VAL A 145 11.39 -11.63 -25.79
C VAL A 145 12.12 -10.34 -26.12
N PHE A 146 11.90 -9.33 -25.30
CA PHE A 146 12.52 -8.02 -25.41
C PHE A 146 13.43 -7.79 -24.21
N ARG A 147 14.68 -7.44 -24.44
CA ARG A 147 15.61 -6.98 -23.40
C ARG A 147 15.69 -5.47 -23.48
N LEU A 148 15.44 -4.80 -22.36
CA LEU A 148 15.38 -3.34 -22.29
C LEU A 148 16.25 -2.81 -21.15
N ARG A 149 16.80 -1.61 -21.36
CA ARG A 149 17.50 -0.86 -20.31
C ARG A 149 16.56 -0.42 -19.20
N LYS A 150 15.39 0.11 -19.56
CA LYS A 150 14.38 0.59 -18.61
C LYS A 150 12.97 0.35 -19.12
N VAL A 151 12.06 0.08 -18.20
CA VAL A 151 10.61 0.09 -18.42
C VAL A 151 9.97 0.98 -17.36
N THR A 152 9.05 1.85 -17.78
CA THR A 152 8.25 2.68 -16.88
C THR A 152 6.78 2.37 -17.12
N ILE A 153 6.07 1.95 -16.08
CA ILE A 153 4.61 1.77 -16.11
C ILE A 153 3.99 2.86 -15.25
N THR A 154 3.03 3.60 -15.80
CA THR A 154 2.31 4.65 -15.10
C THR A 154 0.81 4.38 -15.09
N GLY A 155 0.13 4.88 -14.07
CA GLY A 155 -1.32 4.80 -14.01
C GLY A 155 -1.86 5.55 -12.82
N SER A 156 -3.18 5.64 -12.75
CA SER A 156 -3.89 6.17 -11.59
C SER A 156 -5.09 5.30 -11.24
N TYR A 157 -5.53 5.45 -9.99
CA TYR A 157 -6.74 4.86 -9.42
C TYR A 157 -7.18 5.67 -8.19
N LEU A 158 -8.37 5.37 -7.69
CA LEU A 158 -8.93 5.98 -6.50
C LEU A 158 -8.86 5.02 -5.31
N ILE A 159 -8.59 5.55 -4.12
CA ILE A 159 -8.75 4.85 -2.85
C ILE A 159 -9.94 5.48 -2.15
N ARG A 160 -10.99 4.70 -1.87
CA ARG A 160 -12.12 5.18 -1.10
C ARG A 160 -11.74 5.25 0.38
N GLU A 161 -11.85 6.43 1.00
CA GLU A 161 -11.38 6.64 2.38
C GLU A 161 -12.17 5.83 3.42
N ALA A 162 -13.46 5.59 3.17
CA ALA A 162 -14.35 4.94 4.12
C ALA A 162 -13.91 3.50 4.49
N ASP A 163 -13.36 2.76 3.53
CA ASP A 163 -12.99 1.35 3.69
C ASP A 163 -11.64 1.00 3.03
N MET A 164 -10.87 2.02 2.65
CA MET A 164 -9.56 1.92 1.99
C MET A 164 -9.60 1.05 0.73
N GLN A 165 -10.74 0.97 0.04
CA GLN A 165 -10.90 0.16 -1.16
C GLN A 165 -10.31 0.85 -2.39
N VAL A 166 -9.47 0.14 -3.14
CA VAL A 166 -8.95 0.56 -4.43
C VAL A 166 -10.02 0.35 -5.51
N VAL A 167 -10.33 1.42 -6.24
CA VAL A 167 -11.33 1.46 -7.30
C VAL A 167 -10.76 2.12 -8.56
N LYS A 168 -11.07 1.55 -9.72
CA LYS A 168 -10.78 2.17 -11.02
C LYS A 168 -11.86 1.82 -12.03
N ASN A 169 -12.36 2.84 -12.76
CA ASN A 169 -13.41 2.68 -13.77
C ASN A 169 -14.63 1.90 -13.24
N GLY A 170 -15.07 2.19 -12.02
CA GLY A 170 -16.19 1.51 -11.35
C GLY A 170 -15.88 0.09 -10.83
N LYS A 171 -14.68 -0.46 -11.08
CA LYS A 171 -14.27 -1.78 -10.60
C LYS A 171 -13.48 -1.68 -9.30
N ALA A 172 -13.89 -2.46 -8.30
CA ALA A 172 -13.15 -2.61 -7.04
C ALA A 172 -12.11 -3.73 -7.14
N TYR A 173 -10.89 -3.46 -6.66
CA TYR A 173 -9.76 -4.40 -6.69
C TYR A 173 -9.52 -5.07 -5.34
N GLY A 174 -9.82 -4.39 -4.24
CA GLY A 174 -9.61 -4.87 -2.88
C GLY A 174 -9.23 -3.73 -1.95
N HIS A 175 -8.78 -4.07 -0.75
CA HIS A 175 -8.17 -3.11 0.17
C HIS A 175 -6.83 -2.63 -0.40
N THR A 176 -6.47 -1.37 -0.20
CA THR A 176 -5.14 -0.86 -0.57
C THR A 176 -4.06 -1.64 0.17
N MET A 177 -2.96 -1.96 -0.51
CA MET A 177 -1.78 -2.55 0.09
C MET A 177 -0.96 -1.51 0.85
N LEU A 178 -1.22 -0.20 0.66
CA LEU A 178 -0.35 0.89 1.12
C LEU A 178 -0.60 1.30 2.57
N PHE A 179 -1.82 1.11 3.05
CA PHE A 179 -2.26 1.56 4.37
C PHE A 179 -3.16 0.54 5.02
N ASP A 180 -3.06 0.44 6.34
CA ASP A 180 -4.02 -0.18 7.23
C ASP A 180 -4.74 0.92 8.03
N ASN A 181 -6.06 0.93 8.02
CA ASN A 181 -6.83 2.00 8.66
C ASN A 181 -6.83 1.81 10.18
N LEU A 182 -6.22 2.72 10.94
CA LEU A 182 -6.14 2.58 12.41
C LEU A 182 -7.49 2.64 13.13
N LEU A 183 -8.51 3.26 12.54
CA LEU A 183 -9.87 3.30 13.10
C LEU A 183 -10.66 2.04 12.77
N HIS A 184 -10.35 1.42 11.63
CA HIS A 184 -10.99 0.19 11.13
C HIS A 184 -9.91 -0.77 10.64
N PRO A 185 -9.08 -1.30 11.55
CA PRO A 185 -7.91 -2.07 11.17
C PRO A 185 -8.30 -3.36 10.46
N LEU A 186 -7.42 -3.84 9.58
CA LEU A 186 -7.54 -5.17 9.00
C LEU A 186 -7.51 -6.23 10.10
N GLU A 187 -8.56 -7.02 10.17
CA GLU A 187 -8.74 -8.10 11.13
C GLU A 187 -8.94 -9.42 10.39
N LYS A 188 -8.85 -10.55 11.10
CA LYS A 188 -9.14 -11.85 10.51
C LYS A 188 -10.58 -11.85 9.95
N GLY A 189 -10.73 -12.26 8.69
CA GLY A 189 -12.00 -12.28 7.97
C GLY A 189 -12.28 -11.01 7.15
N SER A 190 -11.52 -9.92 7.34
CA SER A 190 -11.66 -8.72 6.49
C SER A 190 -11.41 -9.08 5.02
N THR A 191 -12.24 -8.57 4.11
CA THR A 191 -12.00 -8.73 2.66
C THR A 191 -10.72 -7.99 2.28
N PHE A 192 -9.75 -8.72 1.71
CA PHE A 192 -8.49 -8.14 1.32
C PHE A 192 -8.41 -7.91 -0.19
N SER A 193 -8.81 -8.91 -0.99
CA SER A 193 -8.79 -8.86 -2.45
C SER A 193 -10.15 -9.17 -3.06
N LYS A 194 -10.47 -8.53 -4.19
CA LYS A 194 -11.65 -8.80 -5.02
C LYS A 194 -11.29 -9.18 -6.45
N TYR A 195 -10.21 -8.64 -7.02
CA TYR A 195 -9.75 -8.93 -8.36
C TYR A 195 -8.23 -8.76 -8.45
N PRO A 196 -7.45 -9.68 -9.07
CA PRO A 196 -7.88 -10.73 -10.01
C PRO A 196 -8.48 -11.99 -9.38
N PHE A 197 -8.38 -12.13 -8.06
CA PHE A 197 -8.97 -13.21 -7.28
C PHE A 197 -9.56 -12.65 -6.00
N SER A 198 -10.44 -13.40 -5.34
CA SER A 198 -10.96 -12.99 -4.03
C SER A 198 -10.21 -13.71 -2.91
N THR A 199 -9.84 -12.97 -1.87
CA THR A 199 -9.32 -13.54 -0.63
C THR A 199 -9.61 -12.61 0.54
N VAL A 200 -9.56 -13.17 1.75
CA VAL A 200 -9.76 -12.48 3.02
C VAL A 200 -8.48 -12.54 3.85
N VAL A 201 -8.39 -11.72 4.89
CA VAL A 201 -7.33 -11.81 5.88
C VAL A 201 -7.48 -13.10 6.69
N GLY A 202 -6.49 -14.00 6.60
CA GLY A 202 -6.48 -15.25 7.34
C GLY A 202 -5.83 -15.13 8.73
N ARG A 203 -4.80 -14.27 8.83
CA ARG A 203 -4.03 -14.06 10.05
C ARG A 203 -3.54 -12.62 10.17
N VAL A 204 -3.55 -12.11 11.40
CA VAL A 204 -2.93 -10.85 11.80
C VAL A 204 -1.97 -11.12 12.94
N MET A 205 -0.77 -10.56 12.88
CA MET A 205 0.27 -10.68 13.90
C MET A 205 0.81 -9.30 14.23
N VAL A 206 1.03 -9.00 15.51
CA VAL A 206 1.63 -7.74 15.95
C VAL A 206 2.93 -8.04 16.70
N ASP A 207 4.04 -7.54 16.19
CA ASP A 207 5.34 -7.58 16.86
C ASP A 207 5.60 -6.25 17.55
N ASN A 208 5.66 -6.28 18.88
CA ASN A 208 5.91 -5.11 19.73
C ASN A 208 7.36 -4.98 20.18
N LYS A 209 8.25 -5.89 19.76
CA LYS A 209 9.60 -6.02 20.32
C LYS A 209 10.69 -5.93 19.26
N ASN A 210 10.51 -6.59 18.14
CA ASN A 210 11.61 -6.76 17.18
C ASN A 210 11.52 -5.73 16.06
N PRO A 211 12.56 -4.88 15.88
CA PRO A 211 12.62 -4.00 14.72
C PRO A 211 12.85 -4.79 13.44
N LYS A 212 12.48 -4.21 12.31
CA LYS A 212 12.88 -4.69 10.98
C LYS A 212 13.86 -3.73 10.33
N ARG A 213 14.84 -4.24 9.58
CA ARG A 213 15.93 -3.46 8.98
C ARG A 213 15.92 -3.58 7.46
N TRP A 214 16.38 -2.54 6.80
CA TRP A 214 16.72 -2.55 5.38
C TRP A 214 17.80 -1.51 5.11
N LYS A 215 18.97 -1.95 4.63
CA LYS A 215 20.15 -1.10 4.41
C LYS A 215 20.40 -0.14 5.59
N ASN A 216 20.10 1.14 5.40
CA ASN A 216 20.33 2.21 6.38
C ASN A 216 19.03 2.64 7.11
N ILE A 217 17.94 1.89 6.97
CA ILE A 217 16.63 2.17 7.57
C ILE A 217 16.32 1.09 8.60
N THR A 218 15.78 1.52 9.74
CA THR A 218 15.21 0.63 10.77
C THR A 218 13.76 1.02 11.02
N TYR A 219 12.87 0.05 10.91
CA TYR A 219 11.46 0.17 11.25
C TYR A 219 11.26 -0.37 12.66
N TYR A 220 10.93 0.52 13.58
CA TYR A 220 10.74 0.17 14.97
C TYR A 220 9.32 -0.36 15.22
N PRO A 221 9.14 -1.26 16.21
CA PRO A 221 7.82 -1.68 16.65
C PRO A 221 6.92 -0.50 17.10
N PRO A 222 5.59 -0.66 17.07
CA PRO A 222 4.86 -1.88 16.75
C PRO A 222 4.72 -2.13 15.24
N LEU A 223 5.00 -3.36 14.79
CA LEU A 223 4.82 -3.80 13.40
C LEU A 223 3.67 -4.80 13.30
N LYS A 224 2.74 -4.56 12.38
CA LYS A 224 1.58 -5.43 12.14
C LYS A 224 1.75 -6.17 10.81
N THR A 225 1.82 -7.50 10.85
CA THR A 225 1.83 -8.34 9.66
C THR A 225 0.44 -8.94 9.41
N VAL A 226 -0.09 -8.70 8.22
CA VAL A 226 -1.33 -9.26 7.70
C VAL A 226 -0.99 -10.34 6.69
N VAL A 227 -1.58 -11.52 6.85
CA VAL A 227 -1.45 -12.65 5.92
C VAL A 227 -2.85 -13.06 5.46
N THR A 228 -3.06 -13.16 4.15
CA THR A 228 -4.35 -13.61 3.60
C THR A 228 -4.53 -15.11 3.73
N ASP A 229 -5.78 -15.56 3.62
CA ASP A 229 -6.05 -16.97 3.37
C ASP A 229 -5.45 -17.41 2.03
N ARG A 230 -5.30 -18.74 1.91
CA ARG A 230 -4.80 -19.38 0.71
C ARG A 230 -5.73 -19.06 -0.46
N TYR A 231 -5.14 -18.68 -1.58
CA TYR A 231 -5.87 -18.43 -2.82
C TYR A 231 -5.23 -19.18 -3.99
N SER A 232 -6.02 -19.33 -5.04
CA SER A 232 -5.60 -19.86 -6.34
C SER A 232 -6.18 -19.00 -7.44
N PHE A 233 -5.44 -18.84 -8.53
CA PHE A 233 -5.92 -18.13 -9.72
C PHE A 233 -5.06 -18.48 -10.93
N ASN A 234 -5.64 -18.30 -12.11
CA ASN A 234 -4.97 -18.54 -13.38
C ASN A 234 -5.01 -17.25 -14.21
N LEU A 235 -3.87 -16.87 -14.78
CA LEU A 235 -3.78 -15.83 -15.79
C LEU A 235 -3.49 -16.49 -17.13
N THR A 236 -4.42 -16.28 -18.06
CA THR A 236 -4.36 -16.88 -19.39
C THR A 236 -4.45 -15.76 -20.43
N GLN A 237 -3.64 -15.86 -21.49
CA GLN A 237 -3.74 -14.94 -22.62
C GLN A 237 -5.16 -14.98 -23.20
N PRO A 238 -5.78 -13.83 -23.52
CA PRO A 238 -7.18 -13.80 -23.96
C PRO A 238 -7.36 -14.12 -25.46
N PHE A 239 -6.46 -14.91 -26.05
CA PHE A 239 -6.48 -15.26 -27.48
C PHE A 239 -6.74 -16.74 -27.69
N GLY A 240 -7.67 -17.08 -28.58
CA GLY A 240 -7.98 -18.46 -28.95
C GLY A 240 -8.29 -19.33 -27.73
N LYS A 241 -7.65 -20.50 -27.63
CA LYS A 241 -7.78 -21.39 -26.46
C LYS A 241 -7.12 -20.88 -25.18
N GLY A 242 -6.36 -19.79 -25.29
CA GLY A 242 -5.67 -19.13 -24.19
C GLY A 242 -4.40 -19.85 -23.73
N TYR A 243 -3.25 -19.18 -23.82
CA TYR A 243 -1.99 -19.68 -23.30
C TYR A 243 -1.88 -19.37 -21.79
N PRO A 244 -1.64 -20.35 -20.91
CA PRO A 244 -1.50 -20.11 -19.47
C PRO A 244 -0.16 -19.39 -19.19
N ILE A 245 -0.25 -18.13 -18.78
CA ILE A 245 0.92 -17.31 -18.41
C ILE A 245 1.35 -17.60 -16.98
N GLU A 246 0.37 -17.76 -16.08
CA GLU A 246 0.60 -18.06 -14.68
C GLU A 246 -0.54 -18.93 -14.15
N ILE A 247 -0.18 -19.98 -13.41
CA ILE A 247 -1.10 -20.85 -12.70
C ILE A 247 -0.65 -20.89 -11.25
N VAL A 248 -1.42 -20.24 -10.38
CA VAL A 248 -1.18 -20.24 -8.93
C VAL A 248 -2.14 -21.22 -8.30
N GLN A 249 -1.61 -22.37 -7.88
CA GLN A 249 -2.41 -23.42 -7.24
C GLN A 249 -2.70 -23.13 -5.77
N MET A 250 -1.74 -22.52 -5.06
CA MET A 250 -1.88 -22.18 -3.65
C MET A 250 -0.84 -21.13 -3.25
N ALA A 251 -1.29 -19.93 -2.92
CA ALA A 251 -0.43 -18.85 -2.41
C ALA A 251 -1.12 -18.07 -1.30
N THR A 252 -0.36 -17.23 -0.59
CA THR A 252 -0.85 -16.25 0.39
C THR A 252 -0.17 -14.92 0.13
N LEU A 253 -0.85 -13.82 0.43
CA LEU A 253 -0.26 -12.48 0.40
C LEU A 253 0.17 -12.07 1.81
N ILE A 254 1.31 -11.39 1.92
CA ILE A 254 1.90 -10.98 3.20
C ILE A 254 2.21 -9.48 3.13
N TYR A 255 1.72 -8.70 4.09
CA TYR A 255 1.98 -7.26 4.18
C TYR A 255 2.33 -6.91 5.60
N THR A 256 3.41 -6.16 5.79
CA THR A 256 3.77 -5.64 7.12
C THR A 256 3.65 -4.13 7.13
N PHE A 257 2.81 -3.64 8.03
CA PHE A 257 2.53 -2.24 8.27
C PHE A 257 3.21 -1.77 9.55
N ASP A 258 3.51 -0.48 9.61
CA ASP A 258 3.79 0.20 10.86
C ASP A 258 2.47 0.38 11.58
N ALA A 259 2.30 -0.22 12.76
CA ALA A 259 1.02 -0.20 13.46
C ALA A 259 0.73 1.14 14.13
N SER A 260 1.70 2.07 14.15
CA SER A 260 1.50 3.42 14.73
C SER A 260 0.80 4.39 13.78
N ASP A 261 1.04 4.27 12.47
CA ASP A 261 0.48 5.17 11.45
C ASP A 261 -0.12 4.44 10.23
N GLY A 262 -0.11 3.11 10.25
CA GLY A 262 -0.78 2.24 9.29
C GLY A 262 -0.06 2.10 7.95
N LYS A 263 1.07 2.78 7.70
CA LYS A 263 1.75 2.71 6.39
C LYS A 263 2.39 1.35 6.16
N LEU A 264 2.35 0.86 4.92
CA LEU A 264 3.05 -0.36 4.52
C LEU A 264 4.56 -0.13 4.64
N VAL A 265 5.23 -1.00 5.39
CA VAL A 265 6.68 -1.02 5.57
C VAL A 265 7.34 -1.94 4.55
N PHE A 266 6.84 -3.17 4.42
CA PHE A 266 7.35 -4.09 3.40
C PHE A 266 6.34 -5.19 3.03
N THR A 267 6.52 -5.74 1.82
CA THR A 267 5.77 -6.90 1.32
C THR A 267 6.55 -7.64 0.24
N PRO A 268 6.53 -8.98 0.17
CA PRO A 268 7.05 -9.72 -0.98
C PRO A 268 6.06 -9.76 -2.16
N ASN A 269 4.84 -9.21 -2.03
CA ASN A 269 3.76 -9.37 -3.00
C ASN A 269 3.27 -8.04 -3.59
N GLY A 270 2.57 -8.10 -4.72
CA GLY A 270 1.73 -6.99 -5.18
C GLY A 270 0.39 -6.93 -4.46
N GLY A 271 -0.45 -5.97 -4.80
CA GLY A 271 -1.79 -5.82 -4.24
C GLY A 271 -2.69 -4.95 -5.10
N SER A 272 -3.85 -4.58 -4.57
CA SER A 272 -4.93 -3.88 -5.26
C SER A 272 -4.48 -2.64 -6.04
N ASP A 273 -3.56 -1.88 -5.45
CA ASP A 273 -2.94 -0.70 -6.02
C ASP A 273 -2.20 -0.99 -7.35
N LEU A 274 -1.50 -2.12 -7.43
CA LEU A 274 -0.80 -2.57 -8.64
C LEU A 274 -1.77 -3.23 -9.63
N TRP A 275 -2.75 -3.98 -9.13
CA TRP A 275 -3.79 -4.60 -9.98
C TRP A 275 -4.61 -3.54 -10.73
N ALA A 276 -4.91 -2.41 -10.08
CA ALA A 276 -5.63 -1.29 -10.69
C ALA A 276 -4.85 -0.62 -11.83
N VAL A 277 -3.52 -0.67 -11.81
CA VAL A 277 -2.69 -0.18 -12.92
C VAL A 277 -2.34 -1.28 -13.94
N GLY A 278 -2.91 -2.48 -13.81
CA GLY A 278 -2.78 -3.57 -14.78
C GLY A 278 -1.72 -4.60 -14.45
N VAL A 279 -0.95 -4.44 -13.36
CA VAL A 279 0.01 -5.46 -12.90
C VAL A 279 -0.77 -6.48 -12.07
N LEU A 280 -1.19 -7.59 -12.70
CA LEU A 280 -2.14 -8.57 -12.16
C LEU A 280 -1.50 -9.57 -11.17
N SER A 281 -0.21 -9.81 -11.29
CA SER A 281 0.57 -10.61 -10.34
C SER A 281 1.95 -10.00 -10.22
N THR A 282 2.52 -10.01 -9.01
CA THR A 282 3.92 -9.65 -8.83
C THR A 282 4.50 -10.22 -7.56
N SER A 283 5.77 -10.61 -7.64
CA SER A 283 6.63 -10.91 -6.51
C SER A 283 7.84 -9.99 -6.51
N PHE A 284 8.32 -9.69 -5.31
CA PHE A 284 9.44 -8.79 -5.08
C PHE A 284 10.51 -9.49 -4.23
N SER A 285 11.77 -9.21 -4.56
CA SER A 285 12.94 -9.75 -3.88
C SER A 285 13.95 -8.63 -3.70
N ASP A 286 14.14 -8.16 -2.47
CA ASP A 286 15.27 -7.28 -2.16
C ASP A 286 16.50 -8.15 -1.92
N GLU A 287 17.42 -8.16 -2.87
CA GLU A 287 18.59 -9.05 -2.86
C GLU A 287 19.56 -8.71 -1.72
N TYR A 288 19.57 -7.46 -1.25
CA TYR A 288 20.34 -7.08 -0.08
C TYR A 288 19.75 -7.72 1.18
N ALA A 289 18.45 -7.57 1.41
CA ALA A 289 17.79 -8.19 2.56
C ALA A 289 17.86 -9.72 2.52
N LEU A 290 17.68 -10.34 1.34
CA LEU A 290 17.84 -11.78 1.17
C LEU A 290 19.25 -12.25 1.51
N TYR A 291 20.29 -11.49 1.16
CA TYR A 291 21.65 -11.83 1.58
C TYR A 291 21.81 -11.84 3.11
N GLN A 292 21.24 -10.86 3.80
CA GLN A 292 21.31 -10.82 5.26
C GLN A 292 20.56 -11.99 5.90
N VAL A 293 19.38 -12.31 5.39
CA VAL A 293 18.57 -13.43 5.91
C VAL A 293 19.19 -14.79 5.56
N GLU A 294 19.46 -15.06 4.29
CA GLU A 294 19.86 -16.39 3.82
C GLU A 294 21.34 -16.69 4.08
N VAL A 295 22.22 -15.69 3.95
CA VAL A 295 23.68 -15.89 4.04
C VAL A 295 24.24 -15.48 5.40
N LYS A 296 23.67 -14.45 6.03
CA LYS A 296 24.09 -13.98 7.36
C LYS A 296 23.21 -14.51 8.49
N HIS A 297 22.11 -15.19 8.17
CA HIS A 297 21.16 -15.73 9.15
C HIS A 297 20.61 -14.65 10.09
N ASP A 298 20.37 -13.44 9.55
CA ASP A 298 19.78 -12.31 10.27
C ASP A 298 18.32 -12.09 9.81
N ASP A 299 17.39 -12.69 10.54
CA ASP A 299 15.93 -12.62 10.28
C ASP A 299 15.31 -11.25 10.62
N PHE A 300 16.09 -10.27 11.07
CA PHE A 300 15.60 -8.91 11.31
C PHE A 300 15.49 -8.08 10.04
N TYR A 301 15.85 -8.60 8.85
CA TYR A 301 15.74 -7.85 7.60
C TYR A 301 14.37 -7.99 6.92
N ALA A 302 13.90 -6.87 6.35
CA ALA A 302 12.66 -6.79 5.58
C ALA A 302 12.91 -7.22 4.13
N VAL A 303 12.36 -8.37 3.73
CA VAL A 303 12.49 -8.93 2.38
C VAL A 303 11.35 -8.46 1.47
N GLY A 304 11.67 -8.19 0.20
CA GLY A 304 10.69 -7.89 -0.86
C GLY A 304 10.70 -6.42 -1.29
N LEU A 305 9.52 -5.81 -1.40
CA LEU A 305 9.31 -4.40 -1.69
C LEU A 305 9.27 -3.62 -0.37
N VAL A 306 10.22 -2.71 -0.17
CA VAL A 306 10.46 -2.04 1.12
C VAL A 306 10.26 -0.53 1.01
N LEU A 307 9.68 0.10 2.04
CA LEU A 307 9.43 1.55 2.10
C LEU A 307 10.74 2.34 2.19
N LYS A 308 11.20 2.89 1.07
CA LYS A 308 12.44 3.68 1.01
C LYS A 308 12.29 5.07 1.61
N SER A 309 11.19 5.74 1.29
CA SER A 309 10.93 7.12 1.71
C SER A 309 9.47 7.49 1.58
N PHE A 310 9.06 8.51 2.33
CA PHE A 310 7.73 9.08 2.27
C PHE A 310 7.76 10.59 2.49
N LYS A 311 6.69 11.27 2.09
CA LYS A 311 6.45 12.68 2.39
C LYS A 311 5.07 12.84 2.98
N THR A 312 4.98 13.62 4.05
CA THR A 312 3.71 14.05 4.63
C THR A 312 3.38 15.47 4.16
N GLY A 313 2.16 15.68 3.71
CA GLY A 313 1.61 17.01 3.53
C GLY A 313 1.34 17.60 4.90
N VAL A 314 1.99 18.70 5.24
CA VAL A 314 1.59 19.50 6.40
C VAL A 314 0.19 20.04 6.08
N LYS A 315 -0.87 19.36 6.53
CA LYS A 315 -2.11 20.08 6.81
C LYS A 315 -1.68 21.09 7.87
N LYS A 316 -1.60 22.38 7.49
CA LYS A 316 -1.56 23.46 8.50
C LYS A 316 -2.56 23.02 9.54
N SER A 317 -2.14 22.84 10.80
CA SER A 317 -3.14 22.71 11.84
C SER A 317 -4.08 23.89 11.60
N ASN A 318 -5.38 23.63 11.57
CA ASN A 318 -6.29 24.75 11.73
C ASN A 318 -5.88 25.33 13.09
N THR A 319 -5.02 26.34 13.08
CA THR A 319 -4.89 27.27 14.17
C THR A 319 -6.32 27.75 14.30
N VAL A 320 -7.04 27.17 15.25
CA VAL A 320 -8.31 27.71 15.71
C VAL A 320 -7.94 29.14 16.04
N SER A 321 -8.29 30.06 15.15
CA SER A 321 -8.15 31.46 15.46
C SER A 321 -9.11 31.65 16.61
N PHE A 322 -8.59 31.71 17.83
CA PHE A 322 -9.33 32.30 18.91
C PHE A 322 -9.55 33.74 18.46
N HIS A 323 -10.72 34.00 17.87
CA HIS A 323 -11.22 35.35 17.82
C HIS A 323 -11.26 35.78 19.28
N ARG A 324 -10.41 36.75 19.62
CA ARG A 324 -10.50 37.40 20.93
C ARG A 324 -11.97 37.77 21.07
N PRO A 325 -12.68 37.27 22.10
CA PRO A 325 -14.09 37.59 22.28
C PRO A 325 -14.22 39.11 22.23
N ASP A 326 -15.11 39.61 21.38
CA ASP A 326 -15.45 41.03 21.36
C ASP A 326 -15.76 41.44 22.80
N VAL A 327 -15.26 42.60 23.22
CA VAL A 327 -15.04 43.00 24.62
C VAL A 327 -16.30 42.77 25.48
N LYS A 328 -17.49 42.85 24.89
CA LYS A 328 -18.79 42.60 25.52
C LYS A 328 -19.04 41.13 25.92
N THR A 329 -18.56 40.15 25.14
CA THR A 329 -18.72 38.70 25.44
C THR A 329 -17.71 38.19 26.46
N ALA A 330 -16.54 38.84 26.59
CA ALA A 330 -15.58 38.55 27.65
C ALA A 330 -16.19 38.82 29.04
N TYR A 331 -16.94 39.91 29.21
CA TYR A 331 -17.65 40.19 30.46
C TYR A 331 -18.71 39.14 30.82
N VAL A 332 -19.39 38.58 29.83
CA VAL A 332 -20.35 37.48 30.04
C VAL A 332 -19.62 36.21 30.50
N PHE A 333 -18.48 35.90 29.89
CA PHE A 333 -17.65 34.77 30.28
C PHE A 333 -17.08 34.92 31.70
N TYR A 334 -16.48 36.07 32.02
CA TYR A 334 -15.95 36.34 33.36
C TYR A 334 -17.06 36.45 34.41
N GLY A 335 -18.21 37.04 34.06
CA GLY A 335 -19.40 37.06 34.91
C GLY A 335 -19.93 35.66 35.22
N ALA A 336 -20.00 34.78 34.21
CA ALA A 336 -20.39 33.39 34.40
C ALA A 336 -19.38 32.61 35.28
N LEU A 337 -18.08 32.88 35.12
CA LEU A 337 -17.01 32.27 35.93
C LEU A 337 -17.12 32.70 37.40
N VAL A 338 -17.39 33.97 37.67
CA VAL A 338 -17.59 34.51 39.02
C VAL A 338 -18.85 33.91 39.66
N VAL A 339 -19.96 33.83 38.94
CA VAL A 339 -21.19 33.18 39.43
C VAL A 339 -20.94 31.70 39.75
N LEU A 340 -20.14 31.01 38.93
CA LEU A 340 -19.78 29.60 39.15
C LEU A 340 -18.88 29.41 40.37
N LEU A 341 -17.93 30.31 40.60
CA LEU A 341 -17.08 30.33 41.79
C LEU A 341 -17.85 30.68 43.07
N VAL A 342 -18.78 31.64 43.00
CA VAL A 342 -19.64 32.02 44.13
C VAL A 342 -20.61 30.88 44.48
N THR A 343 -21.21 30.22 43.48
CA THR A 343 -22.10 29.07 43.72
C THR A 343 -21.35 27.83 44.23
N ALA A 344 -20.11 27.59 43.78
CA ALA A 344 -19.21 26.58 44.34
C ALA A 344 -18.72 26.91 45.77
N GLY A 345 -18.49 28.19 46.08
CA GLY A 345 -18.11 28.66 47.41
C GLY A 345 -19.24 28.55 48.42
N ILE A 346 -20.47 28.96 48.04
CA ILE A 346 -21.66 28.87 48.89
C ILE A 346 -22.02 27.41 49.17
N SER A 347 -21.76 26.49 48.24
CA SER A 347 -21.99 25.05 48.46
C SER A 347 -20.96 24.40 49.40
N LYS A 348 -19.84 25.05 49.73
CA LYS A 348 -18.91 24.61 50.79
C LYS A 348 -19.26 25.13 52.18
N VAL A 349 -20.07 26.19 52.31
CA VAL A 349 -20.35 26.86 53.60
C VAL A 349 -21.54 26.25 54.37
N LYS A 350 -22.34 25.36 53.76
CA LYS A 350 -23.37 24.59 54.49
C LYS A 350 -22.87 23.21 54.93
N LYS A 351 -22.08 23.19 56.00
CA LYS A 351 -22.08 22.10 57.00
C LYS A 351 -22.12 22.72 58.40
N PRO A 352 -23.29 22.81 59.05
CA PRO A 352 -23.36 22.94 60.49
C PRO A 352 -23.63 21.58 61.14
N GLY A 353 -22.79 21.25 62.13
CA GLY A 353 -23.16 20.50 63.34
C GLY A 353 -23.53 19.02 63.20
N ARG A 354 -22.58 18.15 63.59
CA ARG A 354 -22.85 17.15 64.62
C ARG A 354 -21.89 17.39 65.76
#